data_AF-A0A643G3L1-F1
#
_entry.id   AF-A0A643G3L1-F1
#
_cell.length_a   1.000
_cell.length_b   1.000
_cell.length_c   1.000
_cell.angle_alpha   90.00
_cell.angle_beta   90.00
_cell.angle_gamma   90.00
#
_symmetry.space_group_name_H-M   'P 1'
#
loop_
_entity.id
_entity.type
_entity.pdbx_description
1 polymer ?
#
loop_
_entity_poly.entity_id
_entity_poly.type
_entity_poly.pdbx_seq_one_letter_code
_entity_poly.pdbx_strand_id
1 'polypeptide(L)'
;MFACAPDTVYLYSQSHGAARLAIRRPRLTIDDPLLTADTWNPEVEAAAQAAGATLHLMGVDTAAIQALPWTIDRLAFEHDGARLSFCLAYGADILGPNTIRLRTRGERHYATRQEMACSQ
;
A
#
# COMPACT_ATOMS: atom_id res chain seq x y z
N MET A 1 7.95 8.02 -6.32
CA MET A 1 6.71 7.38 -6.80
C MET A 1 7.04 6.16 -7.65
N PHE A 2 6.49 5.01 -7.28
CA PHE A 2 6.62 3.71 -7.96
C PHE A 2 5.25 3.24 -8.44
N ALA A 3 5.16 2.58 -9.59
CA ALA A 3 3.90 2.05 -10.11
C ALA A 3 4.08 0.59 -10.50
N CYS A 4 3.16 -0.28 -10.06
CA CYS A 4 3.11 -1.68 -10.44
C CYS A 4 1.70 -2.05 -10.88
N ALA A 5 1.62 -3.07 -11.74
CA ALA A 5 0.37 -3.67 -12.20
C ALA A 5 0.32 -5.12 -11.71
N PRO A 6 0.08 -5.34 -10.40
CA PRO A 6 0.00 -6.69 -9.87
C PRO A 6 -1.21 -7.44 -10.45
N ASP A 7 -1.06 -8.74 -10.68
CA ASP A 7 -2.18 -9.59 -11.12
C ASP A 7 -3.30 -9.62 -10.08
N THR A 8 -2.96 -9.57 -8.80
CA THR A 8 -3.92 -9.54 -7.70
C THR A 8 -3.39 -8.73 -6.53
N VAL A 9 -4.24 -7.85 -6.00
CA VAL A 9 -4.06 -7.22 -4.69
C VAL A 9 -5.00 -7.87 -3.70
N TYR A 10 -4.48 -8.18 -2.52
CA TYR A 10 -5.23 -8.72 -1.40
C TYR A 10 -5.38 -7.64 -0.32
N LEU A 11 -6.61 -7.37 0.07
CA LEU A 11 -6.96 -6.53 1.21
C LEU A 11 -7.37 -7.44 2.36
N TYR A 12 -6.85 -7.18 3.56
CA TYR A 12 -7.07 -8.01 4.74
C TYR A 12 -7.66 -7.20 5.90
N SER A 13 -8.37 -7.91 6.77
CA SER A 13 -8.73 -7.46 8.13
C SER A 13 -8.25 -8.48 9.16
N GLN A 14 -7.29 -8.09 9.99
CA GLN A 14 -6.90 -8.84 11.19
C GLN A 14 -7.92 -8.67 12.31
N SER A 15 -8.60 -7.52 12.34
CA SER A 15 -9.57 -7.17 13.38
C SER A 15 -10.87 -7.99 13.29
N HIS A 16 -11.25 -8.45 12.09
CA HIS A 16 -12.46 -9.24 11.84
C HIS A 16 -12.12 -10.64 11.29
N GLY A 17 -11.47 -11.47 12.12
CA GLY A 17 -11.35 -12.91 11.84
C GLY A 17 -10.53 -13.27 10.59
N ALA A 18 -9.52 -12.47 10.23
CA ALA A 18 -8.67 -12.68 9.05
C ALA A 18 -9.45 -12.67 7.71
N ALA A 19 -10.49 -11.84 7.62
CA ALA A 19 -11.20 -11.63 6.36
C ALA A 19 -10.24 -11.14 5.26
N ARG A 20 -10.51 -11.55 4.01
CA ARG A 20 -9.74 -11.14 2.83
C ARG A 20 -10.62 -10.81 1.65
N LEU A 21 -10.24 -9.80 0.89
CA LEU A 21 -10.78 -9.46 -0.42
C LEU A 21 -9.65 -9.51 -1.45
N ALA A 22 -9.87 -10.23 -2.55
CA ALA A 22 -8.93 -10.29 -3.67
C ALA A 22 -9.44 -9.44 -4.84
N ILE A 23 -8.63 -8.50 -5.28
CA ILE A 23 -8.90 -7.59 -6.39
C ILE A 23 -7.98 -7.98 -7.53
N ARG A 24 -8.55 -8.36 -8.68
CA ARG A 24 -7.80 -8.82 -9.84
C ARG A 24 -7.45 -7.67 -10.78
N ARG A 25 -6.22 -7.68 -11.28
CA ARG A 25 -5.64 -6.71 -12.22
C ARG A 25 -5.83 -5.24 -11.81
N PRO A 26 -5.69 -4.86 -10.52
CA PRO A 26 -5.70 -3.45 -10.16
C PRO A 26 -4.41 -2.79 -10.64
N ARG A 27 -4.47 -1.48 -10.86
CA ARG A 27 -3.25 -0.67 -11.01
C ARG A 27 -2.92 -0.06 -9.66
N LEU A 28 -1.68 -0.26 -9.19
CA LEU A 28 -1.21 0.23 -7.90
C LEU A 28 -0.08 1.24 -8.10
N THR A 29 -0.26 2.43 -7.55
CA THR A 29 0.80 3.43 -7.44
C THR A 29 1.17 3.64 -5.98
N ILE A 30 2.46 3.71 -5.68
CA ILE A 30 3.02 3.88 -4.34
C ILE A 30 3.82 5.17 -4.32
N ASP A 31 3.45 6.09 -3.43
CA ASP A 31 4.20 7.29 -3.14
C ASP A 31 4.77 7.19 -1.73
N ASP A 32 6.06 6.82 -1.64
CA ASP A 32 6.76 6.60 -0.38
C ASP A 32 7.81 7.69 -0.17
N PRO A 33 7.62 8.60 0.82
CA PRO A 33 8.58 9.64 1.15
C PRO A 33 9.97 9.10 1.51
N LEU A 34 10.07 7.88 2.03
CA LEU A 34 11.36 7.25 2.39
C LEU A 34 12.24 6.98 1.16
N LEU A 35 11.67 6.86 -0.04
CA LEU A 35 12.44 6.67 -1.28
C LEU A 35 13.24 7.92 -1.66
N THR A 36 12.80 9.09 -1.22
CA THR A 36 13.43 10.38 -1.53
C THR A 36 14.02 11.07 -0.31
N ALA A 37 13.79 10.54 0.89
CA ALA A 37 14.30 11.09 2.13
C ALA A 37 15.83 11.00 2.17
N ASP A 38 16.49 12.05 2.66
CA ASP A 38 17.90 11.97 3.02
C ASP A 38 18.04 11.12 4.30
N THR A 39 18.19 9.82 4.10
CA THR A 39 18.32 8.83 5.17
C THR A 39 19.62 8.95 5.99
N TRP A 40 20.52 9.87 5.64
CA TRP A 40 21.68 10.20 6.48
C TRP A 40 21.33 11.23 7.55
N ASN A 41 20.20 11.93 7.40
CA ASN A 41 19.63 12.80 8.42
C ASN A 41 18.52 12.06 9.20
N PRO A 42 18.75 11.74 10.50
CA PRO A 42 17.79 11.00 11.31
C PRO A 42 16.43 11.70 11.47
N GLU A 43 16.40 13.03 11.46
CA GLU A 43 15.15 13.79 11.60
C GLU A 43 14.30 13.70 10.32
N VAL A 44 14.95 13.76 9.16
CA VAL A 44 14.30 13.61 7.85
C VAL A 44 13.82 12.18 7.65
N GLU A 45 14.62 11.19 8.05
CA GLU A 45 14.21 9.77 8.04
C GLU A 45 13.00 9.55 8.95
N ALA A 46 13.03 10.07 10.19
CA ALA A 46 11.93 9.91 11.14
C ALA A 46 10.65 10.60 10.65
N ALA A 47 10.76 11.79 10.05
CA ALA A 47 9.62 12.50 9.48
C ALA A 47 9.03 11.76 8.26
N ALA A 48 9.87 11.26 7.36
CA ALA A 48 9.43 10.46 6.21
C ALA A 48 8.77 9.16 6.65
N GLN A 49 9.32 8.52 7.68
CA GLN A 49 8.72 7.33 8.29
C GLN A 49 7.37 7.66 8.92
N ALA A 50 7.26 8.73 9.71
CA ALA A 50 5.99 9.13 10.32
C ALA A 50 4.91 9.50 9.28
N ALA A 51 5.30 10.05 8.13
CA ALA A 51 4.39 10.35 7.03
C ALA A 51 3.81 9.09 6.37
N GLY A 52 4.61 8.03 6.28
CA GLY A 52 4.26 6.76 5.64
C GLY A 52 4.03 6.86 4.13
N ALA A 53 4.03 5.72 3.46
CA ALA A 53 3.67 5.63 2.06
C ALA A 53 2.16 5.83 1.83
N THR A 54 1.83 6.48 0.72
CA THR A 54 0.47 6.61 0.19
C THR A 54 0.31 5.66 -0.99
N LEU A 55 -0.70 4.79 -0.93
CA LEU A 55 -1.02 3.80 -1.95
C LEU A 55 -2.28 4.21 -2.69
N HIS A 56 -2.25 4.22 -4.02
CA HIS A 56 -3.41 4.47 -4.87
C HIS A 56 -3.75 3.19 -5.62
N LEU A 57 -4.93 2.63 -5.34
CA LEU A 57 -5.49 1.47 -6.05
C LEU A 57 -6.54 1.95 -7.04
N MET A 58 -6.32 1.66 -8.32
CA MET A 58 -7.23 1.98 -9.42
C MET A 58 -7.79 0.70 -10.05
N GLY A 59 -8.99 0.82 -10.64
CA GLY A 59 -9.70 -0.31 -11.25
C GLY A 59 -10.40 -1.20 -10.22
N VAL A 60 -10.78 -0.62 -9.08
CA VAL A 60 -11.42 -1.32 -7.97
C VAL A 60 -12.86 -0.87 -7.81
N ASP A 61 -13.80 -1.77 -7.55
CA ASP A 61 -15.18 -1.37 -7.25
C ASP A 61 -15.24 -0.72 -5.86
N THR A 62 -15.29 0.61 -5.80
CA THR A 62 -15.29 1.32 -4.52
C THR A 62 -16.58 1.12 -3.73
N ALA A 63 -17.70 0.84 -4.41
CA ALA A 63 -18.96 0.54 -3.73
C ALA A 63 -18.88 -0.81 -3.02
N ALA A 64 -18.27 -1.82 -3.65
CA ALA A 64 -18.00 -3.11 -3.01
C ALA A 64 -17.05 -2.96 -1.81
N ILE A 65 -16.06 -2.08 -1.88
CA ILE A 65 -15.13 -1.80 -0.77
C ILE A 65 -15.84 -1.09 0.39
N GLN A 66 -16.70 -0.12 0.11
CA GLN A 66 -17.50 0.57 1.14
C GLN A 66 -18.53 -0.36 1.80
N ALA A 67 -19.03 -1.35 1.07
CA ALA A 67 -19.97 -2.34 1.58
C ALA A 67 -19.31 -3.42 2.47
N LEU A 68 -17.98 -3.41 2.63
CA LEU A 68 -17.29 -4.38 3.48
C LEU A 68 -17.74 -4.23 4.95
N PRO A 69 -18.14 -5.32 5.62
CA PRO A 69 -18.54 -5.26 7.03
C PRO A 69 -17.33 -5.19 7.98
N TRP A 70 -16.13 -4.96 7.45
CA TRP A 70 -14.87 -4.95 8.18
C TRP A 70 -13.93 -3.89 7.61
N THR A 71 -13.02 -3.42 8.45
CA THR A 71 -12.01 -2.44 8.07
C THR A 71 -10.79 -3.11 7.45
N ILE A 72 -10.19 -2.44 6.46
CA ILE A 72 -8.96 -2.89 5.83
C ILE A 72 -7.79 -2.40 6.69
N ASP A 73 -6.99 -3.32 7.23
CA ASP A 73 -5.82 -2.99 8.05
C ASP A 73 -4.50 -3.45 7.43
N ARG A 74 -4.54 -4.24 6.36
CA ARG A 74 -3.36 -4.68 5.62
C ARG A 74 -3.65 -4.87 4.14
N LEU A 75 -2.65 -4.59 3.32
CA LEU A 75 -2.63 -4.84 1.88
C LEU A 75 -1.44 -5.73 1.52
N ALA A 76 -1.60 -6.67 0.60
CA ALA A 76 -0.47 -7.41 0.02
C ALA A 76 -0.67 -7.69 -1.47
N PHE A 77 0.42 -7.80 -2.22
CA PHE A 77 0.42 -8.21 -3.62
C PHE A 77 1.75 -8.87 -3.97
N GLU A 78 1.78 -9.51 -5.12
CA GLU A 78 3.01 -10.05 -5.71
C GLU A 78 3.41 -9.21 -6.91
N HIS A 79 4.71 -8.97 -7.04
CA HIS A 79 5.32 -8.29 -8.17
C HIS A 79 6.71 -8.88 -8.39
N ASP A 80 7.00 -9.33 -9.62
CA ASP A 80 8.29 -9.90 -10.03
C ASP A 80 8.82 -11.02 -9.10
N GLY A 81 7.91 -11.86 -8.61
CA GLY A 81 8.22 -12.97 -7.69
C GLY A 81 8.43 -12.55 -6.24
N ALA A 82 8.42 -11.26 -5.93
CA ALA A 82 8.43 -10.73 -4.58
C ALA A 82 7.01 -10.46 -4.06
N ARG A 83 6.75 -10.86 -2.82
CA ARG A 83 5.50 -10.52 -2.14
C ARG A 83 5.69 -9.29 -1.28
N LEU A 84 5.01 -8.21 -1.63
CA LEU A 84 4.99 -6.97 -0.86
C LEU A 84 3.75 -6.92 0.03
N SER A 85 3.90 -6.45 1.27
CA SER A 85 2.80 -6.28 2.21
C SER A 85 2.98 -5.03 3.06
N PHE A 86 1.87 -4.33 3.30
CA PHE A 86 1.81 -3.06 4.00
C PHE A 86 0.75 -3.12 5.09
N CYS A 87 1.09 -2.76 6.33
CA CYS A 87 0.06 -2.43 7.32
C CYS A 87 -0.45 -1.02 7.05
N LEU A 88 -1.77 -0.87 7.08
CA LEU A 88 -2.46 0.37 6.75
C LEU A 88 -2.83 1.15 7.99
N ALA A 89 -2.67 2.46 7.91
CA ALA A 89 -3.37 3.39 8.79
C ALA A 89 -4.88 3.18 8.64
N TYR A 90 -5.63 3.50 9.68
CA TYR A 90 -7.07 3.23 9.69
C TYR A 90 -7.80 3.97 8.56
N GLY A 91 -8.58 3.22 7.78
CA GLY A 91 -9.48 3.77 6.77
C GLY A 91 -8.92 3.79 5.34
N ALA A 92 -9.82 4.03 4.39
CA ALA A 92 -9.54 4.21 2.98
C ALA A 92 -10.24 5.48 2.50
N ASP A 93 -9.52 6.33 1.79
CA ASP A 93 -10.09 7.51 1.16
C ASP A 93 -10.62 7.15 -0.22
N ILE A 94 -11.93 7.32 -0.45
CA ILE A 94 -12.51 7.11 -1.77
C ILE A 94 -12.28 8.35 -2.62
N LEU A 95 -11.49 8.21 -3.69
CA LEU A 95 -11.17 9.32 -4.59
C LEU A 95 -12.10 9.38 -5.81
N GLY A 96 -12.84 8.31 -6.08
CA GLY A 96 -13.79 8.20 -7.19
C GLY A 96 -14.40 6.81 -7.27
N PRO A 97 -15.23 6.52 -8.29
CA PRO A 97 -15.97 5.24 -8.38
C PRO A 97 -15.08 4.01 -8.58
N ASN A 98 -13.83 4.21 -9.04
CA ASN A 98 -12.89 3.13 -9.31
C ASN A 98 -11.52 3.30 -8.64
N THR A 99 -11.41 4.21 -7.67
CA THR A 99 -10.13 4.61 -7.10
C THR A 99 -10.22 4.82 -5.59
N ILE A 100 -9.33 4.16 -4.85
CA ILE A 100 -9.14 4.39 -3.42
C ILE A 100 -7.70 4.79 -3.14
N ARG A 101 -7.52 5.59 -2.09
CA ARG A 101 -6.23 5.92 -1.50
C ARG A 101 -6.15 5.31 -0.11
N LEU A 102 -5.04 4.62 0.15
CA LEU A 102 -4.72 4.00 1.43
C LEU A 102 -3.43 4.62 1.96
N ARG A 103 -3.33 4.79 3.27
CA ARG A 103 -2.09 5.22 3.92
C ARG A 103 -1.49 4.07 4.70
N THR A 104 -0.18 3.92 4.64
CA THR A 104 0.55 2.95 5.47
C THR A 104 0.81 3.51 6.87
N ARG A 105 1.18 2.67 7.83
CA ARG A 105 1.47 3.10 9.23
C ARG A 105 2.87 3.68 9.43
N GLY A 106 3.59 4.02 8.37
CA GLY A 106 4.97 4.48 8.52
C GLY A 106 5.92 3.38 8.98
N GLU A 107 5.70 2.16 8.50
CA GLU A 107 6.58 1.05 8.83
C GLU A 107 7.94 1.27 8.16
N ARG A 108 9.04 0.83 8.80
CA ARG A 108 10.33 0.74 8.10
C ARG A 108 10.21 -0.34 7.03
N HIS A 109 9.87 0.08 5.82
CA HIS A 109 9.82 -0.79 4.66
C HIS A 109 11.26 -1.14 4.27
N TYR A 110 11.91 -2.09 4.95
CA TYR A 110 13.20 -2.64 4.49
C TYR A 110 13.08 -3.29 3.10
N ALA A 111 11.86 -3.60 2.67
CA ALA A 111 11.54 -4.06 1.32
C ALA A 111 11.85 -3.02 0.24
N THR A 112 11.80 -1.71 0.52
CA THR A 112 12.10 -0.68 -0.50
C THR A 112 13.60 -0.39 -0.66
N ARG A 113 14.47 -0.82 0.27
CA ARG A 113 15.93 -0.65 0.15
C ARG A 113 16.66 -1.83 -0.51
N GLN A 114 16.13 -3.06 -0.44
CA GLN A 114 16.68 -4.18 -1.23
C GLN A 114 16.21 -4.16 -2.71
N GLU A 115 15.26 -3.28 -3.06
CA GLU A 115 14.80 -3.02 -4.43
C GLU A 115 15.53 -1.87 -5.15
N MET A 116 16.79 -1.55 -4.79
CA MET A 116 17.70 -1.04 -5.83
C MET A 116 17.94 -2.09 -6.94
N ALA A 117 17.46 -3.33 -6.76
CA ALA A 117 17.33 -4.34 -7.82
C ALA A 117 16.18 -4.07 -8.81
N CYS A 118 15.35 -3.04 -8.62
CA CYS A 118 14.40 -2.55 -9.64
C CYS A 118 15.03 -1.44 -10.52
N SER A 119 16.35 -1.51 -10.70
CA SER A 119 17.07 -0.77 -11.75
C SER A 119 17.57 -1.73 -12.82
N GLN A 120 16.63 -2.25 -13.62
CA GLN A 120 16.75 -2.44 -15.08
C GLN A 120 15.43 -2.91 -15.69
#